data_AF-A0A7K0W7V9-F1
#
_entry.id   AF-A0A7K0W7V9-F1
#
_cell.length_a   1.000
_cell.length_b   1.000
_cell.length_c   1.000
_cell.angle_alpha   90.00
_cell.angle_beta   90.00
_cell.angle_gamma   90.00
#
_symmetry.space_group_name_H-M   'P 1'
#
loop_
_entity.id
_entity.type
_entity.pdbx_description
1 polymer ?
#
loop_
_entity_poly.entity_id
_entity_poly.type
_entity_poly.pdbx_seq_one_letter_code
_entity_poly.pdbx_strand_id
1 'polypeptide(L)' 'MNKTRISLLVLTFISAMLFQPNWVYENFWSKADFYDSIPFTIPYLAFLIIYSSITTVLAELGIRFIKKYA' A
#
# COMPACT_ATOMS: atom_id res chain seq x y z
N MET A 1 -16.26 -13.69 -1.75
CA MET A 1 -15.02 -13.70 -0.93
C MET A 1 -15.41 -14.07 0.50
N ASN A 2 -14.72 -15.00 1.15
CA ASN A 2 -14.96 -15.36 2.56
C ASN A 2 -14.80 -14.11 3.46
N LYS A 3 -15.66 -13.93 4.48
CA LYS A 3 -15.58 -12.86 5.49
C LYS A 3 -14.16 -12.72 6.10
N THR A 4 -13.53 -13.83 6.45
CA THR A 4 -12.14 -13.91 6.94
C THR A 4 -11.14 -13.27 5.97
N ARG A 5 -11.28 -13.54 4.66
CA ARG A 5 -10.40 -12.96 3.64
C ARG A 5 -10.63 -11.45 3.50
N ILE A 6 -11.89 -11.01 3.55
CA ILE A 6 -12.21 -9.58 3.57
C ILE A 6 -11.58 -8.91 4.79
N SER A 7 -11.77 -9.48 5.99
CA SER A 7 -11.20 -8.95 7.23
C SER A 7 -9.67 -8.87 7.18
N LEU A 8 -8.99 -9.90 6.64
CA LEU A 8 -7.54 -9.89 6.47
C LEU A 8 -7.07 -8.77 5.53
N LEU A 9 -7.74 -8.59 4.39
CA LEU A 9 -7.38 -7.54 3.43
C LEU A 9 -7.66 -6.13 3.99
N VAL A 10 -8.77 -5.95 4.71
CA VAL A 10 -9.07 -4.67 5.39
C VAL A 10 -8.02 -4.38 6.47
N LEU A 11 -7.65 -5.37 7.27
CA LEU A 11 -6.60 -5.22 8.28
C LEU A 11 -5.24 -4.91 7.65
N THR A 12 -4.92 -5.54 6.51
CA THR A 12 -3.70 -5.24 5.74
C THR A 12 -3.71 -3.80 5.26
N PHE A 13 -4.83 -3.32 4.70
CA PHE A 13 -4.98 -1.95 4.23
C PHE A 13 -4.80 -0.93 5.35
N ILE A 14 -5.49 -1.12 6.48
CA ILE A 14 -5.40 -0.21 7.64
C ILE A 14 -3.98 -0.22 8.22
N SER A 15 -3.38 -1.40 8.37
CA SER A 15 -2.00 -1.52 8.87
C SER A 15 -1.02 -0.80 7.94
N ALA A 16 -1.16 -0.96 6.62
CA ALA A 16 -0.32 -0.28 5.64
C ALA A 16 -0.56 1.24 5.58
N MET A 17 -1.77 1.72 5.89
CA MET A 17 -2.01 3.16 6.03
C MET A 17 -1.33 3.76 7.26
N LEU A 18 -1.23 3.00 8.35
CA LEU A 18 -0.65 3.48 9.61
C LEU A 18 0.86 3.28 9.66
N PHE A 19 1.37 2.22 9.02
CA PHE A 19 2.75 1.81 9.10
C PHE A 19 3.30 1.49 7.70
N GLN A 20 4.38 2.17 7.36
CA GLN A 20 5.16 1.90 6.17
C GLN A 20 6.64 1.83 6.54
N PRO A 21 7.44 1.01 5.84
CA PRO A 21 8.87 1.00 6.03
C PRO A 21 9.49 2.38 5.74
N ASN A 22 10.49 2.75 6.52
CA ASN A 22 11.19 4.03 6.34
C ASN A 22 11.72 4.21 4.92
N TRP A 23 12.23 3.15 4.28
CA TRP A 23 12.73 3.23 2.91
C TRP A 23 11.61 3.60 1.92
N VAL A 24 10.36 3.16 2.12
CA VAL A 24 9.25 3.53 1.24
C VAL A 24 8.93 5.01 1.41
N TYR A 25 8.81 5.45 2.66
CA TYR A 25 8.56 6.85 2.97
C TYR A 25 9.66 7.75 2.41
N GLU A 26 10.93 7.39 2.59
CA GLU A 26 12.04 8.19 2.11
C GLU A 26 12.08 8.28 0.59
N ASN A 27 11.95 7.15 -0.12
CA ASN A 27 12.14 7.13 -1.58
C ASN A 27 10.90 7.57 -2.37
N PHE A 28 9.70 7.36 -1.83
CA PHE A 28 8.45 7.63 -2.56
C PHE A 28 7.63 8.78 -1.98
N TRP A 29 8.05 9.37 -0.85
CA TRP A 29 7.39 10.54 -0.29
C TRP A 29 8.37 11.67 0.05
N SER A 30 9.28 11.46 1.00
CA SER A 30 10.08 12.55 1.59
C SER A 30 11.23 13.06 0.71
N LYS A 31 11.84 12.20 -0.10
CA LYS A 31 12.97 12.54 -1.00
C LYS A 31 12.60 12.29 -2.46
N ALA A 32 11.31 12.37 -2.74
CA ALA A 32 10.77 12.08 -4.05
C ALA A 32 10.84 13.34 -4.93
N ASP A 33 11.99 13.56 -5.56
CA ASP A 33 12.25 14.69 -6.47
C ASP A 33 11.24 14.78 -7.62
N PHE A 34 10.52 13.70 -7.92
CA PHE A 34 9.48 13.69 -8.94
C PHE A 34 8.29 14.58 -8.59
N TYR A 35 7.98 14.81 -7.31
CA TYR A 35 6.87 15.67 -6.92
C TYR A 35 7.12 17.14 -7.30
N ASP A 36 8.39 17.57 -7.34
CA ASP A 36 8.75 18.94 -7.72
C ASP A 36 8.49 19.23 -9.21
N SER A 37 8.38 18.18 -10.02
CA SER A 37 8.07 18.31 -11.46
C SER A 37 6.57 18.48 -11.74
N ILE A 38 5.71 18.33 -10.74
CA ILE A 38 4.25 18.36 -10.86
C ILE A 38 3.75 19.76 -10.44
N PRO A 39 2.83 20.41 -11.19
CA PRO A 39 2.39 21.78 -10.90
C PRO A 39 1.46 21.91 -9.68
N PHE A 40 1.32 20.85 -8.88
CA PHE A 40 0.48 20.84 -7.67
C PHE A 40 1.11 19.97 -6.59
N THR A 41 0.85 20.31 -5.33
CA THR A 41 1.31 19.54 -4.18
C THR A 41 0.44 18.31 -3.99
N ILE A 42 1.06 17.14 -3.99
CA ILE A 42 0.36 15.89 -3.65
C ILE A 42 0.16 15.87 -2.13
N PRO A 43 -1.02 15.50 -1.61
CA PRO A 43 -1.23 15.36 -0.18
C PRO A 43 -0.68 14.02 0.32
N TYR A 44 -0.12 14.01 1.53
CA TYR A 44 0.42 12.78 2.14
C TYR A 44 -0.61 11.65 2.23
N LEU A 45 -1.88 12.01 2.44
CA LEU A 45 -2.98 11.07 2.45
C LEU A 45 -3.13 10.31 1.12
N ALA A 46 -2.88 10.96 -0.02
CA ALA A 46 -2.93 10.29 -1.32
C ALA A 46 -1.81 9.24 -1.44
N PHE A 47 -0.60 9.57 -0.99
CA PHE A 47 0.50 8.61 -0.91
C PHE A 47 0.14 7.42 -0.03
N LEU A 48 -0.41 7.65 1.17
CA LEU A 48 -0.84 6.57 2.06
C LEU A 48 -1.90 5.66 1.43
N ILE A 49 -2.92 6.24 0.77
CA ILE A 49 -3.98 5.49 0.09
C ILE A 49 -3.40 4.63 -1.04
N ILE A 50 -2.47 5.17 -1.83
CA ILE A 50 -1.83 4.43 -2.92
C ILE A 50 -0.99 3.29 -2.35
N TYR A 51 -0.13 3.57 -1.37
CA TYR A 51 0.73 2.56 -0.74
C TYR A 51 -0.08 1.43 -0.09
N SER A 52 -1.13 1.75 0.67
CA SER A 52 -1.98 0.75 1.30
C SER A 52 -2.78 -0.06 0.29
N SER A 53 -3.21 0.55 -0.82
CA SER A 53 -3.88 -0.14 -1.92
C SER A 53 -2.95 -1.16 -2.59
N ILE A 54 -1.73 -0.74 -2.95
CA ILE A 54 -0.73 -1.61 -3.57
C ILE A 54 -0.40 -2.77 -2.63
N THR A 55 -0.16 -2.49 -1.34
CA THR A 55 0.17 -3.51 -0.33
C THR A 55 -0.96 -4.53 -0.19
N THR A 56 -2.21 -4.07 -0.15
CA THR A 56 -3.40 -4.94 -0.07
C THR A 56 -3.56 -5.81 -1.31
N VAL A 57 -3.32 -5.25 -2.50
CA VAL A 57 -3.34 -6.00 -3.77
C VAL A 57 -2.24 -7.07 -3.79
N LEU A 58 -1.04 -6.74 -3.36
CA LEU A 58 0.06 -7.71 -3.25
C LEU A 58 -0.26 -8.83 -2.27
N ALA A 59 -0.87 -8.52 -1.11
CA ALA A 59 -1.33 -9.53 -0.16
C ALA A 59 -2.39 -10.45 -0.78
N GLU A 60 -3.36 -9.90 -1.52
CA GLU A 60 -4.37 -10.67 -2.25
C GLU A 60 -3.75 -11.57 -3.32
N LEU A 61 -2.76 -11.08 -4.07
CA LEU A 61 -2.01 -11.88 -5.05
C LEU A 61 -1.20 -12.98 -4.36
N GLY A 62 -0.54 -12.70 -3.23
CA GLY A 62 0.17 -13.68 -2.43
C GLY A 62 -0.75 -14.80 -1.92
N ILE A 63 -1.93 -14.46 -1.40
CA ILE A 63 -2.94 -15.45 -0.99
C ILE A 63 -3.36 -16.32 -2.18
N ARG A 64 -3.60 -15.72 -3.36
CA ARG A 64 -3.95 -16.48 -4.57
C ARG A 64 -2.82 -17.39 -5.02
N PHE A 65 -1.58 -16.91 -4.95
CA PHE A 65 -0.40 -17.67 -5.29
C PHE A 65 -0.24 -18.89 -4.38
N ILE A 66 -0.29 -18.69 -3.05
CA ILE A 66 -0.20 -19.78 -2.07
C ILE A 66 -1.31 -20.80 -2.33
N LYS A 67 -2.57 -20.36 -2.47
CA LYS A 67 -3.69 -21.26 -2.76
C LYS A 67 -3.57 -22.03 -4.08
N LYS A 68 -2.78 -21.53 -5.03
CA LYS A 68 -2.58 -22.18 -6.33
C LYS A 68 -1.48 -23.24 -6.26
N TYR A 69 -0.47 -23.04 -5.41
CA TYR A 69 0.76 -23.84 -5.42
C TYR A 69 1.07 -24.59 -4.11
N ALA A 70 0.34 -24.33 -3.03
CA ALA A 70 0.38 -25.06 -1.77
C ALA A 70 -0.95 -25.79 -1.56
#